data_AF-A0A8I1QQH3-F1
#
_entry.id   AF-A0A8I1QQH3-F1
#
_cell.length_a   1.000
_cell.length_b   1.000
_cell.length_c   1.000
_cell.angle_alpha   90.00
_cell.angle_beta   90.00
_cell.angle_gamma   90.00
#
_symmetry.space_group_name_H-M   'P 1'
#
loop_
_entity.id
_entity.type
_entity.pdbx_description
1 polymer ?
#
loop_
_entity_poly.entity_id
_entity_poly.type
_entity_poly.pdbx_seq_one_letter_code
_entity_poly.pdbx_strand_id
1 'polypeptide(L)'
;MPLQTIHIHTAAPAKPAWGAPCNGCGVCCLAEPCPLGRVISRRRTGACDALRWDGAAGLYRCGAISDAPGVLGPRWAWAAPLLRRLARRWIAAGVGCDAAIEVDRPAARGPLA
;
A
#
# COMPACT_ATOMS: atom_id res chain seq x y z
N MET A 1 16.82 -3.40 -16.06
CA MET A 1 16.12 -2.76 -14.94
C MET A 1 14.71 -2.42 -15.41
N PRO A 2 13.65 -3.04 -14.86
CA PRO A 2 12.29 -2.74 -15.27
C PRO A 2 11.91 -1.31 -14.85
N LEU A 3 11.41 -0.52 -15.80
CA LEU A 3 10.94 0.85 -15.54
C LEU A 3 9.41 0.81 -15.52
N GLN A 4 8.81 1.37 -14.47
CA GLN A 4 7.36 1.40 -14.29
C GLN A 4 6.91 2.76 -13.80
N THR A 5 5.75 3.21 -14.26
CA THR A 5 5.12 4.46 -13.81
C THR A 5 4.02 4.12 -12.81
N ILE A 6 4.11 4.65 -11.59
CA ILE A 6 3.04 4.57 -10.59
C ILE A 6 2.42 5.94 -10.37
N HIS A 7 1.10 5.99 -10.22
CA HIS A 7 0.39 7.21 -9.84
C HIS A 7 0.22 7.24 -8.33
N ILE A 8 0.86 8.21 -7.69
CA ILE A 8 0.85 8.39 -6.23
C ILE A 8 0.29 9.78 -5.89
N HIS A 9 -0.50 9.86 -4.81
CA HIS A 9 -0.95 11.14 -4.29
C HIS A 9 0.24 12.00 -3.86
N THR A 10 0.22 13.27 -4.22
CA THR A 10 1.29 14.24 -3.92
C THR A 10 1.49 14.46 -2.42
N ALA A 11 0.41 14.33 -1.64
CA ALA A 11 0.45 14.43 -0.18
C ALA A 11 0.99 13.16 0.50
N ALA A 12 1.22 12.07 -0.23
CA ALA A 12 1.71 10.82 0.36
C ALA A 12 3.16 10.99 0.85
N PRO A 13 3.49 10.42 2.04
CA PRO A 13 4.83 10.53 2.58
C PRO A 13 5.85 9.90 1.64
N ALA A 14 7.10 10.36 1.74
CA ALA A 14 8.20 9.73 1.02
C ALA A 14 8.35 8.26 1.43
N LYS A 15 8.90 7.44 0.53
CA LYS A 15 9.23 6.06 0.84
C LYS A 15 10.20 6.04 2.04
N PRO A 16 9.92 5.25 3.10
CA PRO A 16 10.82 5.16 4.23
C PRO A 16 12.13 4.46 3.82
N ALA A 17 13.17 4.64 4.63
CA ALA A 17 14.42 3.91 4.45
C ALA A 17 14.21 2.39 4.53
N TRP A 18 15.11 1.62 3.92
CA TRP A 18 15.07 0.17 4.01
C TRP A 18 15.16 -0.27 5.49
N GLY A 19 14.33 -1.24 5.89
CA GLY A 19 14.19 -1.70 7.27
C GLY A 19 13.38 -0.80 8.21
N ALA A 20 13.07 0.45 7.83
CA ALA A 20 12.22 1.34 8.64
C ALA A 20 10.74 0.94 8.56
N PRO A 21 9.91 1.22 9.59
CA PRO A 21 8.52 0.80 9.62
C PRO A 21 7.71 1.42 8.47
N CYS A 22 6.71 0.66 7.98
CA CYS A 22 5.81 1.14 6.93
C CYS A 22 5.05 2.39 7.42
N ASN A 23 5.24 3.51 6.71
CA ASN A 23 4.61 4.80 7.00
C ASN A 23 3.35 5.07 6.14
N GLY A 24 2.94 4.13 5.30
CA GLY A 24 1.81 4.32 4.38
C GLY A 24 2.15 5.16 3.13
N CYS A 25 3.41 5.17 2.67
CA CYS A 25 3.76 5.84 1.40
C CYS A 25 3.05 5.27 0.16
N GLY A 26 2.61 4.01 0.18
CA GLY A 26 1.89 3.37 -0.92
C GLY A 26 2.76 2.92 -2.11
N VAL A 27 4.05 3.24 -2.15
CA VAL A 27 4.96 2.92 -3.27
C VAL A 27 4.95 1.43 -3.63
N CYS A 28 5.20 0.54 -2.66
CA CYS A 28 5.18 -0.90 -2.93
C CYS A 28 3.79 -1.39 -3.31
N CYS A 29 2.74 -0.96 -2.60
CA CYS A 29 1.36 -1.37 -2.86
C CYS A 29 0.80 -0.94 -4.22
N LEU A 30 1.31 0.16 -4.78
CA LEU A 30 0.96 0.68 -6.10
C LEU A 30 1.75 -0.01 -7.21
N ALA A 31 3.00 -0.38 -6.95
CA ALA A 31 3.85 -1.09 -7.89
C ALA A 31 3.42 -2.56 -8.03
N GLU A 32 3.23 -3.25 -6.90
CA GLU A 32 2.81 -4.64 -6.89
C GLU A 32 1.98 -5.01 -5.65
N PRO A 33 1.04 -5.95 -5.80
CA PRO A 33 0.29 -6.44 -4.66
C PRO A 33 1.16 -7.36 -3.80
N CYS A 34 1.16 -7.13 -2.49
CA CYS A 34 1.71 -8.07 -1.50
C CYS A 34 1.05 -9.46 -1.60
N PRO A 35 1.58 -10.53 -0.96
CA PRO A 35 0.99 -11.88 -1.04
C PRO A 35 -0.51 -11.92 -0.72
N LEU A 36 -0.97 -11.13 0.25
CA LEU A 36 -2.41 -10.98 0.54
C LEU A 36 -3.14 -10.24 -0.58
N GLY A 37 -2.58 -9.14 -1.09
CA GLY A 37 -3.11 -8.38 -2.20
C GLY A 37 -3.26 -9.23 -3.47
N ARG A 38 -2.34 -10.18 -3.72
CA ARG A 38 -2.45 -11.13 -4.82
C ARG A 38 -3.67 -12.03 -4.70
N VAL A 39 -4.03 -12.44 -3.48
CA VAL A 39 -5.23 -13.25 -3.22
C VAL A 39 -6.50 -12.41 -3.39
N ILE A 40 -6.50 -11.18 -2.88
CA ILE A 40 -7.64 -10.25 -2.95
C ILE A 40 -7.89 -9.78 -4.39
N SER A 41 -6.86 -9.27 -5.04
CA SER A 41 -6.93 -8.69 -6.39
C SER A 41 -6.85 -9.71 -7.52
N ARG A 42 -6.37 -10.93 -7.24
CA ARG A 42 -6.03 -11.94 -8.25
C ARG A 42 -5.06 -11.43 -9.33
N ARG A 43 -4.23 -10.43 -8.98
CA ARG A 43 -3.20 -9.84 -9.86
C ARG A 43 -1.82 -10.08 -9.29
N ARG A 44 -0.80 -10.09 -10.16
CA ARG A 44 0.62 -10.24 -9.77
C ARG A 44 1.43 -8.94 -9.89
N THR A 45 0.90 -7.95 -10.60
CA THR A 45 1.54 -6.67 -10.87
C THR A 45 0.51 -5.54 -10.78
N GLY A 46 0.99 -4.31 -10.57
CA GLY A 46 0.17 -3.11 -10.48
C GLY A 46 -0.46 -2.91 -9.11
N ALA A 47 -1.34 -1.91 -9.02
CA ALA A 47 -1.93 -1.49 -7.75
C ALA A 47 -2.85 -2.56 -7.14
N CYS A 48 -2.70 -2.76 -5.83
CA CYS A 48 -3.57 -3.59 -5.02
C CYS A 48 -4.99 -2.99 -4.89
N ASP A 49 -6.05 -3.77 -5.11
CA ASP A 49 -7.46 -3.32 -4.97
C ASP A 49 -7.85 -2.96 -3.54
N ALA A 50 -7.15 -3.55 -2.58
CA ALA A 50 -7.34 -3.23 -1.18
C ALA A 50 -6.68 -1.90 -0.78
N LEU A 51 -5.85 -1.28 -1.62
CA LEU A 51 -5.19 -0.02 -1.27
C LEU A 51 -6.22 1.12 -1.20
N ARG A 52 -6.21 1.88 -0.10
CA ARG A 52 -7.11 3.03 0.09
C ARG A 52 -6.32 4.26 0.48
N TRP A 53 -6.66 5.39 -0.12
CA TRP A 53 -6.13 6.69 0.27
C TRP A 53 -6.91 7.22 1.47
N ASP A 54 -6.21 7.60 2.55
CA ASP A 54 -6.76 8.32 3.68
C ASP A 54 -6.39 9.79 3.53
N GLY A 55 -7.34 10.59 3.02
CA GLY A 55 -7.14 12.01 2.79
C GLY A 55 -6.99 12.84 4.08
N ALA A 56 -7.53 12.36 5.21
CA ALA A 56 -7.41 13.05 6.49
C ALA A 56 -6.01 12.88 7.09
N ALA A 57 -5.44 11.68 6.98
CA ALA A 57 -4.09 11.38 7.47
C ALA A 57 -2.98 11.59 6.43
N GLY A 58 -3.33 11.82 5.15
CA GLY A 58 -2.38 12.01 4.06
C GLY A 58 -1.54 10.76 3.76
N LEU A 59 -2.10 9.55 3.96
CA LEU A 59 -1.36 8.30 3.79
C LEU A 59 -2.22 7.21 3.15
N TYR A 60 -1.56 6.19 2.61
CA TYR A 60 -2.24 5.00 2.12
C TYR A 60 -2.44 3.97 3.24
N ARG A 61 -3.64 3.40 3.32
CA ARG A 61 -4.00 2.31 4.22
C ARG A 61 -4.31 1.04 3.44
N CYS A 62 -3.96 -0.09 4.03
CA CYS A 62 -4.42 -1.38 3.55
C CYS A 62 -5.88 -1.58 3.97
N GLY A 63 -6.79 -1.63 3.01
CA GLY A 63 -8.22 -1.90 3.20
C GLY A 63 -8.47 -3.23 3.90
N ALA A 64 -7.64 -4.26 3.69
CA ALA A 64 -7.76 -5.50 4.46
C ALA A 64 -7.51 -5.29 5.98
N ILE A 65 -6.84 -4.21 6.37
CA ILE A 65 -6.58 -3.83 7.77
C ILE A 65 -7.57 -2.76 8.26
N SER A 66 -7.89 -1.76 7.45
CA SER A 66 -8.76 -0.64 7.85
C SER A 66 -10.25 -0.90 7.62
N ASP A 67 -10.59 -1.67 6.58
CA ASP A 67 -11.96 -1.94 6.12
C ASP A 67 -12.05 -3.39 5.58
N ALA A 68 -11.78 -4.35 6.47
CA ALA A 68 -11.81 -5.77 6.13
C ALA A 68 -13.15 -6.22 5.52
N PRO A 69 -14.34 -5.79 6.04
CA PRO A 69 -15.63 -6.17 5.46
C PRO A 69 -15.81 -5.64 4.03
N GLY A 70 -15.39 -4.41 3.74
CA GLY A 70 -15.49 -3.82 2.41
C GLY A 70 -14.57 -4.45 1.36
N VAL A 71 -13.52 -5.16 1.79
CA VAL A 71 -12.54 -5.80 0.90
C VAL A 71 -12.72 -7.33 0.81
N LEU A 72 -13.02 -8.01 1.91
CA LEU A 72 -13.15 -9.48 1.97
C LEU A 72 -14.62 -9.96 1.89
N GLY A 73 -15.57 -9.02 1.94
CA GLY A 73 -17.00 -9.28 1.87
C GLY A 73 -17.64 -9.59 3.23
N PRO A 74 -18.98 -9.46 3.33
CA PRO A 74 -19.73 -9.56 4.59
C PRO A 74 -19.62 -10.95 5.25
N ARG A 75 -19.40 -12.01 4.45
CA ARG A 75 -19.23 -13.39 4.94
C ARG A 75 -18.01 -13.58 5.83
N TRP A 76 -17.02 -12.70 5.74
CA TRP A 76 -15.78 -12.77 6.51
C TRP A 76 -15.68 -11.66 7.57
N ALA A 77 -16.75 -10.88 7.77
CA ALA A 77 -16.79 -9.80 8.74
C ALA A 77 -16.56 -10.31 10.18
N TRP A 78 -17.08 -11.49 10.52
CA TRP A 78 -16.88 -12.12 11.84
C TRP A 78 -15.42 -12.51 12.09
N ALA A 79 -14.66 -12.84 11.04
CA ALA A 79 -13.24 -13.19 11.13
C ALA A 79 -12.30 -11.97 10.96
N ALA A 80 -12.86 -10.76 10.76
CA ALA A 80 -12.10 -9.54 10.53
C ALA A 80 -10.94 -9.29 11.52
N PRO A 81 -11.10 -9.40 12.86
CA PRO A 81 -9.98 -9.13 13.78
C PRO A 81 -8.83 -10.13 13.63
N LEU A 82 -9.14 -11.40 13.37
CA LEU A 82 -8.15 -12.44 13.14
C LEU A 82 -7.43 -12.24 11.80
N LEU A 83 -8.19 -11.93 10.74
CA LEU A 83 -7.69 -11.58 9.41
C LEU A 83 -6.77 -10.36 9.46
N ARG A 84 -7.11 -9.32 10.22
CA ARG A 84 -6.25 -8.13 10.40
C ARG A 84 -4.92 -8.47 11.06
N ARG A 85 -4.91 -9.43 12.00
CA ARG A 85 -3.68 -9.90 12.67
C ARG A 85 -2.84 -10.74 11.71
N LEU A 86 -3.48 -11.64 10.96
CA LEU A 86 -2.83 -12.45 9.94
C LEU A 86 -2.26 -11.56 8.82
N ALA A 87 -3.03 -10.59 8.32
CA ALA A 87 -2.61 -9.64 7.29
C ALA A 87 -1.38 -8.84 7.72
N ARG A 88 -1.37 -8.31 8.95
CA ARG A 88 -0.19 -7.61 9.50
C ARG A 88 1.03 -8.53 9.57
N ARG A 89 0.85 -9.78 9.98
CA ARG A 89 1.92 -10.77 10.09
C ARG A 89 2.41 -11.27 8.72
N TRP A 90 1.54 -11.37 7.73
CA TRP A 90 1.85 -11.82 6.38
C TRP A 90 2.52 -10.76 5.53
N ILE A 91 2.17 -9.49 5.73
CA ILE A 91 2.70 -8.37 4.94
C ILE A 91 3.87 -7.68 5.67
N ALA A 92 4.15 -8.09 6.93
CA ALA A 92 5.09 -7.39 7.82
C ALA A 92 4.82 -5.87 7.88
N ALA A 93 3.56 -5.47 7.69
CA ALA A 93 3.18 -4.07 7.58
C ALA A 93 3.44 -3.37 8.91
N GLY A 94 4.45 -2.49 8.93
CA GLY A 94 4.90 -1.78 10.13
C GLY A 94 6.10 -2.41 10.83
N VAL A 95 6.66 -3.52 10.32
CA VAL A 95 7.87 -4.17 10.86
C VAL A 95 9.13 -3.62 10.19
N GLY A 96 9.14 -3.55 8.85
CA GLY A 96 10.26 -2.98 8.09
C GLY A 96 9.95 -2.90 6.60
N CYS A 97 10.47 -1.87 5.92
CA CYS A 97 10.38 -1.72 4.47
C CYS A 97 11.40 -2.64 3.79
N ASP A 98 10.92 -3.60 3.03
CA ASP A 98 11.69 -4.57 2.24
C ASP A 98 11.72 -4.24 0.74
N ALA A 99 10.96 -3.22 0.31
CA ALA A 99 10.85 -2.85 -1.09
C ALA A 99 12.15 -2.25 -1.63
N ALA A 100 12.84 -2.96 -2.51
CA ALA A 100 14.01 -2.49 -3.27
C ALA A 100 13.63 -1.57 -4.45
N ILE A 101 12.59 -0.73 -4.28
CA ILE A 101 12.11 0.21 -5.29
C ILE A 101 12.74 1.58 -5.02
N GLU A 102 13.48 2.09 -5.99
CA GLU A 102 13.92 3.49 -6.01
C GLU A 102 12.85 4.33 -6.70
N VAL A 103 12.49 5.46 -6.09
CA VAL A 103 11.45 6.35 -6.61
C VAL A 103 12.13 7.61 -7.11
N ASP A 104 12.21 7.73 -8.42
CA ASP A 104 12.52 9.00 -9.06
C ASP A 104 11.23 9.81 -9.15
N ARG A 105 11.06 10.80 -8.24
CA ARG A 105 9.94 11.73 -8.31
C ARG A 105 10.37 12.87 -9.22
N PRO A 106 9.70 13.10 -10.37
CA PRO A 106 10.00 14.27 -11.16
C PRO A 106 9.79 15.50 -10.26
N ALA A 107 10.80 16.39 -10.22
CA ALA A 107 10.72 17.61 -9.45
C ALA A 107 9.39 18.29 -9.75
N ALA A 108 8.65 18.67 -8.69
CA ALA A 108 7.40 19.39 -8.85
C ALA A 108 7.69 20.58 -9.77
N ARG A 109 7.08 20.59 -10.97
CA ARG A 109 7.22 21.74 -11.87
C ARG A 109 6.75 22.95 -11.08
N GLY A 110 7.68 23.84 -10.76
CA GLY A 110 7.39 25.12 -10.12
C GLY A 110 6.33 25.86 -10.94
N PRO A 111 5.55 26.76 -10.31
CA PRO A 111 4.48 27.46 -10.98
C PRO A 111 5.00 28.09 -12.28
N LEU A 112 4.36 27.74 -13.39
CA LEU A 112 4.52 28.46 -14.66
C LEU A 112 4.06 29.89 -14.37
N ALA A 113 5.02 30.82 -14.36
CA ALA A 113 4.77 32.26 -14.29
C ALA A 113 4.10 32.76 -15.58
#